data_AF-A0A090QAC9-F1
#
_entry.id   AF-A0A090QAC9-F1
#
_cell.length_a   1.000
_cell.length_b   1.000
_cell.length_c   1.000
_cell.angle_alpha   90.00
_cell.angle_beta   90.00
_cell.angle_gamma   90.00
#
_symmetry.space_group_name_H-M   'P 1'
#
loop_
_entity.id
_entity.type
_entity.pdbx_description
1 polymer ?
#
loop_
_entity_poly.entity_id
_entity_poly.type
_entity_poly.pdbx_seq_one_letter_code
_entity_poly.pdbx_strand_id
1 'polypeptide(L)'
;MLMTLIVSGQGSEVDDHFAKANQAYTAENYQMAISNYEEILKTDVHSVDVYYNLGNSYYKLNQVGPAIYNYEKALMLDPSNEDVLNNLQFAKQMRIDAVESLPENEFESKASSVASSLTIDEWAYLSIILLIISILLFVLYHYSQTAGKKRLFFLLMLLFAIGGVITTIIIGFYAQNNLDNQQYAIVYAVEFTAREEPKQSSSASCHS
;
A
#
# COMPACT_ATOMS: atom_id res chain seq x y z
N MET A 1 -35.16 5.39 -32.01
CA MET A 1 -34.03 6.33 -31.89
C MET A 1 -33.03 5.69 -30.93
N LEU A 2 -32.25 4.73 -31.43
CA LEU A 2 -30.83 4.91 -31.81
C LEU A 2 -29.92 5.08 -30.59
N MET A 3 -29.41 3.97 -30.05
CA MET A 3 -28.06 3.87 -29.46
C MET A 3 -27.66 2.41 -29.23
N THR A 4 -27.47 1.70 -30.34
CA THR A 4 -26.49 0.61 -30.41
C THR A 4 -25.11 1.20 -30.68
N LEU A 5 -24.04 0.54 -30.19
CA LEU A 5 -22.62 0.66 -30.56
C LEU A 5 -21.71 1.58 -29.71
N ILE A 6 -21.31 1.18 -28.49
CA ILE A 6 -19.95 1.49 -27.95
C ILE A 6 -19.49 0.40 -26.93
N VAL A 7 -19.55 -0.89 -27.27
CA VAL A 7 -18.92 -1.95 -26.42
C VAL A 7 -17.81 -2.70 -27.17
N SER A 8 -17.78 -2.63 -28.50
CA SER A 8 -16.81 -3.37 -29.32
C SER A 8 -15.50 -2.62 -29.61
N GLY A 9 -15.38 -1.34 -29.22
CA GLY A 9 -14.18 -0.52 -29.51
C GLY A 9 -13.06 -0.69 -28.48
N GLN A 10 -13.40 -0.73 -27.18
CA GLN A 10 -12.41 -0.76 -26.10
C GLN A 10 -11.61 -2.07 -26.07
N GLY A 11 -12.25 -3.22 -26.30
CA GLY A 11 -11.54 -4.51 -26.35
C GLY A 11 -10.49 -4.56 -27.47
N SER A 12 -10.81 -4.03 -28.65
CA SER A 12 -9.88 -4.01 -29.78
C SER A 12 -8.69 -3.07 -29.56
N GLU A 13 -8.88 -1.95 -28.86
CA GLU A 13 -7.83 -0.98 -28.57
C GLU A 13 -6.90 -1.50 -27.46
N VAL A 14 -7.46 -2.11 -26.42
CA VAL A 14 -6.70 -2.77 -25.34
C VAL A 14 -5.84 -3.90 -25.89
N ASP A 15 -6.41 -4.76 -26.74
CA ASP A 15 -5.68 -5.89 -27.33
C ASP A 15 -4.53 -5.40 -28.23
N ASP A 16 -4.74 -4.33 -29.00
CA ASP A 16 -3.72 -3.72 -29.86
C ASP A 16 -2.58 -3.10 -29.03
N HIS A 17 -2.91 -2.32 -27.99
CA HIS A 17 -1.91 -1.78 -27.08
C HIS A 17 -1.15 -2.89 -26.35
N PHE A 18 -1.83 -3.96 -25.94
CA PHE A 18 -1.20 -5.10 -25.26
C PHE A 18 -0.20 -5.82 -26.19
N ALA A 19 -0.59 -6.06 -27.45
CA ALA A 19 0.29 -6.65 -28.45
C ALA A 19 1.51 -5.77 -28.74
N LYS A 20 1.30 -4.46 -28.94
CA LYS A 20 2.37 -3.47 -29.13
C LYS A 20 3.32 -3.40 -27.95
N ALA A 21 2.79 -3.42 -26.73
CA ALA A 21 3.57 -3.41 -25.50
C ALA A 21 4.45 -4.66 -25.39
N ASN A 22 3.90 -5.85 -25.64
CA ASN A 22 4.64 -7.09 -25.67
C ASN A 22 5.74 -7.09 -26.75
N GLN A 23 5.43 -6.60 -27.95
CA GLN A 23 6.42 -6.47 -29.01
C GLN A 23 7.55 -5.53 -28.60
N ALA A 24 7.23 -4.36 -28.05
CA ALA A 24 8.19 -3.40 -27.54
C ALA A 24 9.08 -4.02 -26.45
N TYR A 25 8.49 -4.77 -25.52
CA TYR A 25 9.19 -5.48 -24.46
C TYR A 25 10.17 -6.51 -25.02
N THR A 26 9.74 -7.34 -25.98
CA THR A 26 10.63 -8.32 -26.64
C THR A 26 11.74 -7.67 -27.47
N ALA A 27 11.52 -6.44 -27.95
CA ALA A 27 12.52 -5.63 -28.61
C ALA A 27 13.42 -4.85 -27.63
N GLU A 28 13.33 -5.12 -26.33
CA GLU A 28 14.03 -4.44 -25.23
C GLU A 28 13.75 -2.92 -25.16
N ASN A 29 12.73 -2.43 -25.86
CA ASN A 29 12.27 -1.06 -25.78
C ASN A 29 11.26 -0.93 -24.64
N TYR A 30 11.78 -1.03 -23.41
CA TYR A 30 10.97 -1.05 -22.20
C TYR A 30 10.19 0.26 -21.97
N GLN A 31 10.73 1.40 -22.40
CA GLN A 31 10.02 2.68 -22.29
C GLN A 31 8.75 2.70 -23.14
N MET A 32 8.82 2.18 -24.38
CA MET A 32 7.66 2.07 -25.25
C MET A 32 6.68 0.99 -24.77
N ALA A 33 7.17 -0.09 -24.17
CA ALA A 33 6.33 -1.10 -23.53
C ALA A 33 5.51 -0.48 -22.38
N ILE A 34 6.17 0.27 -21.49
CA ILE A 34 5.54 1.00 -20.38
C ILE A 34 4.42 1.90 -20.90
N SER A 35 4.71 2.76 -21.89
CA SER A 35 3.70 3.68 -22.41
C SER A 35 2.47 2.96 -22.96
N ASN A 36 2.64 1.85 -23.69
CA ASN A 36 1.49 1.10 -24.20
C ASN A 36 0.70 0.39 -23.10
N TYR A 37 1.36 -0.17 -22.08
CA TYR A 37 0.66 -0.73 -20.92
C TYR A 37 -0.09 0.34 -20.12
N GLU A 38 0.46 1.53 -19.97
CA GLU A 38 -0.21 2.66 -19.32
C GLU A 38 -1.45 3.12 -20.11
N GLU A 39 -1.41 3.12 -21.45
CA GLU A 39 -2.60 3.42 -22.26
C GLU A 39 -3.74 2.42 -21.99
N ILE A 40 -3.44 1.13 -21.80
CA ILE A 40 -4.44 0.13 -21.40
C ILE A 40 -5.08 0.52 -20.07
N LEU A 41 -4.26 0.88 -19.07
CA LEU A 41 -4.75 1.25 -17.74
C LEU A 41 -5.60 2.53 -17.75
N LYS A 42 -5.40 3.45 -18.72
CA LYS A 42 -6.26 4.63 -18.90
C LYS A 42 -7.68 4.30 -19.40
N THR A 43 -7.88 3.10 -19.93
CA THR A 43 -9.21 2.60 -20.35
C THR A 43 -9.97 1.91 -19.22
N ASP A 44 -9.49 2.00 -17.97
CA ASP A 44 -9.99 1.31 -16.77
C ASP A 44 -9.95 -0.23 -16.87
N VAL A 45 -9.13 -0.77 -17.79
CA VAL A 45 -8.90 -2.21 -17.90
C VAL A 45 -7.71 -2.62 -17.05
N HIS A 46 -8.00 -3.41 -16.01
CA HIS A 46 -7.03 -3.89 -15.04
C HIS A 46 -6.91 -5.41 -15.12
N SER A 47 -5.71 -5.94 -15.31
CA SER A 47 -5.45 -7.38 -15.31
C SER A 47 -4.08 -7.71 -14.70
N VAL A 48 -3.95 -8.95 -14.24
CA VAL A 48 -2.68 -9.48 -13.71
C VAL A 48 -1.58 -9.33 -14.74
N ASP A 49 -1.84 -9.67 -16.01
CA ASP A 49 -0.85 -9.64 -17.08
C ASP A 49 -0.35 -8.22 -17.39
N VAL A 50 -1.26 -7.23 -17.43
CA VAL A 50 -0.90 -5.83 -17.69
C VAL A 50 0.01 -5.32 -16.58
N TYR A 51 -0.37 -5.54 -15.31
CA TYR A 51 0.43 -5.11 -14.17
C TYR A 51 1.75 -5.86 -14.06
N TYR A 52 1.74 -7.18 -14.25
CA TYR A 52 2.96 -7.99 -14.23
C TYR A 52 3.96 -7.56 -15.30
N ASN A 53 3.51 -7.35 -16.54
CA ASN A 53 4.39 -6.95 -17.63
C ASN A 53 4.85 -5.49 -17.54
N LEU A 54 4.00 -4.61 -17.03
CA LEU A 54 4.39 -3.23 -16.72
C LEU A 54 5.47 -3.22 -15.62
N GLY A 55 5.29 -4.03 -14.57
CA GLY A 55 6.30 -4.24 -13.52
C GLY A 55 7.63 -4.77 -14.07
N ASN A 56 7.58 -5.79 -14.94
CA ASN A 56 8.75 -6.33 -15.62
C ASN A 56 9.47 -5.25 -16.44
N SER A 57 8.73 -4.40 -17.16
CA SER A 57 9.29 -3.34 -17.99
C SER A 57 10.04 -2.30 -17.14
N TYR A 58 9.46 -1.88 -16.01
CA TYR A 58 10.13 -0.98 -15.07
C TYR A 58 11.36 -1.62 -14.41
N TYR A 59 11.26 -2.91 -14.04
CA TYR A 59 12.38 -3.66 -13.45
C TYR A 59 13.58 -3.68 -14.39
N LYS A 60 13.34 -3.89 -15.70
CA LYS A 60 14.40 -3.89 -16.73
C LYS A 60 15.07 -2.53 -16.92
N LEU A 61 14.39 -1.43 -16.59
CA LEU A 61 14.96 -0.08 -16.58
C LEU A 61 15.66 0.28 -15.25
N ASN A 62 15.81 -0.69 -14.33
CA ASN A 62 16.24 -0.46 -12.94
C ASN A 62 15.35 0.55 -12.19
N GLN A 63 14.13 0.77 -12.68
CA GLN A 63 13.09 1.51 -11.96
C GLN A 63 12.42 0.52 -11.00
N VAL A 64 13.20 0.08 -10.01
CA VAL A 64 12.83 -0.97 -9.03
C VAL A 64 11.54 -0.61 -8.31
N GLY A 65 11.39 0.67 -8.06
CA GLY A 65 10.23 1.22 -7.45
C GLY A 65 8.92 0.93 -8.19
N PRO A 66 8.68 1.57 -9.35
CA PRO A 66 7.48 1.32 -10.13
C PRO A 66 7.26 -0.17 -10.43
N ALA A 67 8.34 -0.96 -10.53
CA ALA A 67 8.23 -2.42 -10.64
C ALA A 67 7.50 -3.06 -9.45
N ILE A 68 7.94 -2.78 -8.22
CA ILE A 68 7.32 -3.28 -6.98
C ILE A 68 5.83 -2.90 -6.93
N TYR A 69 5.52 -1.63 -7.21
CA TYR A 69 4.14 -1.14 -7.22
C TYR A 69 3.24 -1.97 -8.14
N ASN A 70 3.69 -2.21 -9.36
CA ASN A 70 2.90 -2.94 -10.35
C ASN A 70 2.77 -4.42 -10.01
N TYR A 71 3.81 -5.06 -9.47
CA TYR A 71 3.69 -6.43 -8.97
C TYR A 71 2.71 -6.55 -7.80
N GLU A 72 2.71 -5.60 -6.86
CA GLU A 72 1.74 -5.59 -5.75
C GLU A 72 0.31 -5.40 -6.27
N LYS A 73 0.09 -4.57 -7.31
CA LYS A 73 -1.20 -4.46 -8.00
C LYS A 73 -1.63 -5.75 -8.68
N ALA A 74 -0.70 -6.47 -9.31
CA ALA A 74 -1.00 -7.79 -9.87
C ALA A 74 -1.42 -8.80 -8.78
N LEU A 75 -0.75 -8.82 -7.63
CA LEU A 75 -1.10 -9.71 -6.50
C LEU A 75 -2.41 -9.33 -5.81
N MET A 76 -2.85 -8.08 -5.88
CA MET A 76 -4.19 -7.72 -5.42
C MET A 76 -5.29 -8.38 -6.26
N LEU A 77 -5.02 -8.69 -7.53
CA LEU A 77 -5.95 -9.37 -8.44
C LEU A 77 -5.83 -10.90 -8.35
N ASP A 78 -4.60 -11.42 -8.24
CA ASP A 78 -4.31 -12.83 -8.01
C ASP A 78 -3.23 -13.00 -6.94
N PRO A 79 -3.62 -13.16 -5.66
CA PRO A 79 -2.68 -13.32 -4.55
C PRO A 79 -1.83 -14.58 -4.62
N SER A 80 -2.21 -15.56 -5.44
CA SER A 80 -1.54 -16.86 -5.57
C SER A 80 -0.59 -16.96 -6.75
N ASN A 81 -0.40 -15.87 -7.50
CA ASN A 81 0.43 -15.88 -8.69
C ASN A 81 1.94 -16.01 -8.34
N GLU A 82 2.48 -17.21 -8.54
CA GLU A 82 3.88 -17.52 -8.20
C GLU A 82 4.89 -16.68 -8.99
N ASP A 83 4.62 -16.40 -10.27
CA ASP A 83 5.52 -15.61 -11.12
C ASP A 83 5.62 -14.16 -10.63
N VAL A 84 4.48 -13.56 -10.28
CA VAL A 84 4.44 -12.20 -9.73
C VAL A 84 5.12 -12.17 -8.35
N LEU A 85 4.88 -13.16 -7.49
CA LEU A 85 5.53 -13.27 -6.18
C LEU A 85 7.06 -13.33 -6.30
N ASN A 86 7.57 -14.18 -7.20
CA ASN A 86 8.99 -14.35 -7.44
C ASN A 86 9.62 -13.04 -7.96
N ASN A 87 9.00 -12.38 -8.92
CA ASN A 87 9.52 -11.13 -9.48
C ASN A 87 9.45 -9.96 -8.48
N LEU A 88 8.42 -9.93 -7.63
CA LEU A 88 8.34 -8.98 -6.52
C LEU A 88 9.49 -9.17 -5.53
N GLN A 89 9.85 -10.43 -5.21
CA GLN A 89 10.99 -10.72 -4.35
C GLN A 89 12.30 -10.23 -4.97
N PHE A 90 12.55 -10.49 -6.25
CA PHE A 90 13.73 -9.99 -6.96
C PHE A 90 13.79 -8.45 -6.97
N ALA A 91 12.65 -7.79 -7.25
CA ALA A 91 12.57 -6.34 -7.21
C ALA A 91 12.84 -5.77 -5.81
N LYS A 92 12.29 -6.37 -4.75
CA LYS A 92 12.56 -5.95 -3.37
C LYS A 92 14.04 -6.06 -3.00
N GLN A 93 14.73 -7.09 -3.48
CA GLN A 93 16.18 -7.28 -3.24
C GLN A 93 17.06 -6.27 -4.00
N MET A 94 16.61 -5.76 -5.15
CA MET A 94 17.35 -4.75 -5.94
C MET A 94 17.32 -3.33 -5.36
N ARG A 95 16.58 -3.08 -4.28
CA ARG A 95 16.55 -1.75 -3.64
C ARG A 95 17.93 -1.43 -3.04
N ILE A 96 18.63 -0.46 -3.63
CA ILE A 96 19.97 0.02 -3.23
C ILE A 96 19.96 0.48 -1.76
N ASP A 97 18.85 1.09 -1.33
CA ASP A 97 18.53 1.36 0.07
C ASP A 97 17.53 0.29 0.54
N ALA A 98 18.07 -0.87 0.89
CA ALA A 98 17.37 -1.81 1.76
C ALA A 98 17.23 -1.13 3.13
N VAL A 99 16.22 -0.26 3.25
CA VAL A 99 15.56 -0.08 4.53
C VAL A 99 15.05 -1.48 4.83
N GLU A 100 15.79 -2.21 5.68
CA GLU A 100 15.24 -3.35 6.40
C GLU A 100 13.83 -2.91 6.78
N SER A 101 12.81 -3.56 6.20
CA SER A 101 11.48 -3.42 6.77
C SER A 101 11.70 -3.79 8.23
N LEU A 102 11.52 -2.81 9.12
CA LEU A 102 11.70 -3.01 10.55
C LEU A 102 11.07 -4.36 10.86
N PRO A 103 11.80 -5.30 11.51
CA PRO A 103 11.29 -6.64 11.75
C PRO A 103 9.87 -6.46 12.26
N GLU A 104 8.88 -7.07 11.59
CA GLU A 104 7.49 -6.95 11.99
C GLU A 104 7.46 -7.28 13.48
N ASN A 105 7.36 -6.24 14.32
CA ASN A 105 7.32 -6.46 15.74
C ASN A 105 6.09 -7.35 15.91
N GLU A 106 6.18 -8.46 16.64
CA GLU A 106 5.02 -9.35 16.82
C GLU A 106 3.77 -8.57 17.27
N PHE A 107 4.00 -7.43 17.92
CA PHE A 107 2.98 -6.46 18.29
C PHE A 107 2.24 -5.84 17.10
N GLU A 108 2.92 -5.47 16.01
CA GLU A 108 2.29 -4.90 14.81
C GLU A 108 1.48 -5.94 14.04
N SER A 109 2.00 -7.17 13.91
CA SER A 109 1.26 -8.30 13.30
C SER A 109 0.02 -8.69 14.13
N LYS A 110 0.15 -8.73 15.47
CA LYS A 110 -0.99 -8.97 16.37
C LYS A 110 -1.98 -7.81 16.35
N ALA A 111 -1.50 -6.56 16.33
CA ALA A 111 -2.35 -5.38 16.29
C ALA A 111 -3.12 -5.27 14.96
N SER A 112 -2.50 -5.58 13.83
CA SER A 112 -3.16 -5.61 12.52
C SER A 112 -4.19 -6.73 12.42
N SER A 113 -3.89 -7.91 12.99
CA SER A 113 -4.85 -9.02 13.08
C SER A 113 -6.06 -8.68 13.94
N VAL A 114 -5.84 -8.01 15.08
CA VAL A 114 -6.93 -7.53 15.93
C VAL A 114 -7.71 -6.43 15.21
N ALA A 115 -7.03 -5.45 14.65
CA ALA A 115 -7.66 -4.32 13.96
C ALA A 115 -8.53 -4.76 12.78
N SER A 116 -8.10 -5.78 12.02
CA SER A 116 -8.86 -6.35 10.90
C SER A 116 -9.97 -7.33 11.32
N SER A 117 -10.04 -7.71 12.59
CA SER A 117 -11.07 -8.64 13.09
C SER A 117 -12.48 -8.03 13.10
N LEU A 118 -12.58 -6.70 13.18
CA LEU A 118 -13.83 -5.96 13.20
C LEU A 118 -13.75 -4.78 12.23
N THR A 119 -14.89 -4.41 11.65
CA THR A 119 -15.05 -3.20 10.85
C THR A 119 -14.90 -1.94 11.71
N ILE A 120 -14.63 -0.79 11.08
CA ILE A 120 -14.46 0.49 11.78
C ILE A 120 -15.72 0.86 12.59
N ASP A 121 -16.89 0.62 12.01
CA ASP A 121 -18.17 0.90 12.66
C ASP A 121 -18.37 0.01 13.91
N GLU A 122 -17.94 -1.25 13.86
CA GLU A 122 -18.01 -2.18 15.00
C GLU A 122 -17.09 -1.75 16.15
N TRP A 123 -15.88 -1.25 15.84
CA TRP A 123 -15.00 -0.65 16.85
C TRP A 123 -15.62 0.58 17.50
N ALA A 124 -16.34 1.41 16.73
CA ALA A 124 -17.05 2.56 17.26
C ALA A 124 -18.20 2.14 18.19
N TYR A 125 -19.02 1.16 17.80
CA TYR A 125 -20.09 0.63 18.65
C TYR A 125 -19.55 0.02 19.94
N LEU A 126 -18.43 -0.71 19.87
CA LEU A 126 -17.77 -1.26 21.05
C LEU A 126 -17.33 -0.15 22.01
N SER A 127 -16.76 0.96 21.51
CA SER A 127 -16.35 2.09 22.34
C SER A 127 -17.53 2.73 23.09
N ILE A 128 -18.70 2.84 22.44
CA ILE A 128 -19.93 3.38 23.02
C ILE A 128 -20.46 2.44 24.10
N ILE A 129 -20.48 1.13 23.86
CA ILE A 129 -20.90 0.13 24.84
C ILE A 129 -20.02 0.17 26.08
N LEU A 130 -18.69 0.25 25.91
CA LEU A 130 -17.75 0.37 27.02
C LEU A 130 -17.95 1.66 27.82
N LEU A 131 -18.28 2.77 27.16
CA LEU A 131 -18.63 4.02 27.83
C LEU A 131 -19.90 3.88 28.68
N ILE A 132 -20.95 3.25 28.14
CA ILE A 132 -22.21 2.99 28.87
C ILE A 132 -21.95 2.10 30.09
N ILE A 133 -21.13 1.05 29.94
CA ILE A 133 -20.72 0.17 31.05
C ILE A 133 -19.97 0.97 32.13
N SER A 134 -19.08 1.88 31.72
CA SER A 134 -18.36 2.74 32.66
C SER A 134 -19.30 3.66 33.44
N ILE A 135 -20.29 4.26 32.77
CA ILE A 135 -21.32 5.08 33.41
C ILE A 135 -22.15 4.23 34.40
N LEU A 136 -22.53 3.01 34.03
CA LEU A 136 -23.24 2.10 34.92
C LEU A 136 -22.41 1.76 36.16
N LEU A 137 -21.11 1.47 36.00
CA LEU A 137 -20.20 1.20 37.11
C LEU A 137 -20.02 2.42 38.03
N PHE A 138 -20.04 3.64 37.49
CA PHE A 138 -20.03 4.87 38.27
C PHE A 138 -21.30 5.00 39.13
N VAL A 139 -22.48 4.68 38.57
CA VAL A 139 -23.73 4.67 39.34
C VAL A 139 -23.68 3.62 40.45
N LEU A 140 -23.20 2.40 40.16
CA LEU A 140 -23.04 1.34 41.16
C LEU A 140 -22.02 1.69 42.24
N TYR A 141 -20.93 2.39 41.87
CA TYR A 141 -19.98 2.96 42.82
C TYR A 141 -20.65 3.93 43.79
N HIS A 142 -21.51 4.81 43.30
CA HIS A 142 -22.23 5.80 44.10
C HIS A 142 -23.16 5.14 45.14
N TYR A 143 -23.91 4.11 44.73
CA TYR A 143 -24.86 3.40 45.61
C TYR A 143 -24.22 2.34 46.52
N SER A 144 -22.97 1.93 46.25
CA SER A 144 -22.28 0.93 47.05
C SER A 144 -21.95 1.45 48.46
N GLN A 145 -22.38 0.76 49.52
CA GLN A 145 -22.14 1.21 50.91
C GLN A 145 -20.83 0.70 51.52
N THR A 146 -20.29 -0.41 51.03
CA THR A 146 -19.07 -1.03 51.59
C THR A 146 -17.80 -0.53 50.90
N ALA A 147 -16.74 -0.28 51.67
CA ALA A 147 -15.45 0.20 51.14
C ALA A 147 -14.83 -0.75 50.08
N GLY A 148 -14.97 -2.07 50.25
CA GLY A 148 -14.46 -3.05 49.29
C GLY A 148 -15.11 -2.95 47.91
N LYS A 149 -16.45 -2.94 47.85
CA LYS A 149 -17.21 -2.80 46.60
C LYS A 149 -16.98 -1.44 45.94
N LYS A 150 -16.85 -0.35 46.71
CA LYS A 150 -16.48 0.97 46.17
C LYS A 150 -15.12 0.94 45.47
N ARG A 151 -14.10 0.33 46.09
CA ARG A 151 -12.77 0.18 45.46
C ARG A 151 -12.85 -0.64 44.18
N LEU A 152 -13.58 -1.74 44.19
CA LEU A 152 -13.76 -2.59 43.01
C LEU A 152 -14.44 -1.84 41.85
N PHE A 153 -15.60 -1.20 42.10
CA PHE A 153 -16.31 -0.45 41.05
C PHE A 153 -15.49 0.73 40.53
N PHE A 154 -14.74 1.41 41.40
CA PHE A 154 -13.85 2.50 40.99
C PHE A 154 -12.73 2.02 40.05
N LEU A 155 -12.06 0.91 40.39
CA LEU A 155 -11.00 0.33 39.56
C LEU A 155 -11.54 -0.15 38.20
N LEU A 156 -12.70 -0.82 38.20
CA LEU A 156 -13.33 -1.28 36.96
C LEU A 156 -13.78 -0.11 36.09
N MET A 157 -14.38 0.94 36.69
CA MET A 157 -14.77 2.16 35.97
C MET A 157 -13.56 2.79 35.27
N LEU A 158 -12.43 2.91 35.97
CA LEU A 158 -11.20 3.49 35.41
C LEU A 158 -10.64 2.63 34.28
N LEU A 159 -10.65 1.30 34.43
CA LEU A 159 -10.22 0.36 33.40
C LEU A 159 -11.07 0.49 32.13
N PHE A 160 -12.39 0.55 32.25
CA PHE A 160 -13.27 0.66 31.08
C PHE A 160 -13.29 2.08 30.47
N ALA A 161 -13.26 3.13 31.29
CA ALA A 161 -13.25 4.52 30.81
C ALA A 161 -11.95 4.90 30.10
N ILE A 162 -10.81 4.56 30.69
CA ILE A 162 -9.49 4.97 30.18
C ILE A 162 -8.91 3.85 29.33
N GLY A 163 -8.78 2.64 29.87
CA GLY A 163 -8.17 1.52 29.16
C GLY A 163 -8.98 1.06 27.96
N GLY A 164 -10.27 0.77 28.16
CA GLY A 164 -11.14 0.25 27.11
C GLY A 164 -11.38 1.24 25.96
N VAL A 165 -11.84 2.45 26.28
CA VAL A 165 -12.16 3.44 25.25
C VAL A 165 -10.93 3.87 24.46
N ILE A 166 -9.81 4.21 25.14
CA ILE A 166 -8.59 4.66 24.45
C ILE A 166 -8.04 3.57 23.53
N THR A 167 -8.02 2.30 23.98
CA THR A 167 -7.52 1.20 23.16
C THR A 167 -8.38 0.96 21.93
N THR A 168 -9.72 0.97 22.05
CA THR A 168 -10.62 0.83 20.89
C THR A 168 -10.48 1.99 19.89
N ILE A 169 -10.27 3.21 20.37
CA ILE A 169 -10.04 4.38 19.50
C ILE A 169 -8.69 4.25 18.78
N ILE A 170 -7.62 3.90 19.49
CA ILE A 170 -6.29 3.70 18.88
C ILE A 170 -6.33 2.60 17.82
N ILE A 171 -7.00 1.48 18.11
CA ILE A 171 -7.14 0.36 17.16
C ILE A 171 -7.99 0.79 15.95
N GLY A 172 -9.08 1.55 16.15
CA GLY A 172 -9.88 2.08 15.05
C GLY A 172 -9.09 3.04 14.15
N PHE A 173 -8.32 3.97 14.74
CA PHE A 173 -7.43 4.86 13.97
C PHE A 173 -6.31 4.08 13.26
N TYR A 174 -5.75 3.07 13.89
CA TYR A 174 -4.76 2.19 13.28
C TYR A 174 -5.36 1.40 12.10
N ALA A 175 -6.57 0.85 12.27
CA ALA A 175 -7.32 0.16 11.20
C ALA A 175 -7.56 1.09 10.00
N GLN A 176 -8.03 2.32 10.26
CA GLN A 176 -8.25 3.35 9.23
C GLN A 176 -6.94 3.71 8.52
N ASN A 177 -5.88 4.00 9.28
CA ASN A 177 -4.58 4.34 8.72
C ASN A 177 -3.99 3.18 7.89
N ASN A 178 -4.26 1.93 8.26
CA ASN A 178 -3.82 0.77 7.49
C ASN A 178 -4.61 0.61 6.18
N LEU A 179 -5.89 0.98 6.15
CA LEU A 179 -6.70 1.03 4.93
C LEU A 179 -6.25 2.18 4.01
N ASP A 180 -5.99 3.36 4.58
CA ASP A 180 -5.56 4.54 3.82
C ASP A 180 -4.12 4.39 3.29
N ASN A 181 -3.21 3.77 4.05
CA ASN A 181 -1.82 3.53 3.63
C ASN A 181 -1.66 2.41 2.58
N GLN A 182 -2.71 1.68 2.21
CA GLN A 182 -2.69 0.81 1.02
C GLN A 182 -2.65 1.62 -0.29
N GLN A 183 -2.83 2.95 -0.23
CA GLN A 183 -2.54 3.88 -1.31
C GLN A 183 -1.07 4.32 -1.24
N TYR A 184 -0.14 3.39 -1.50
CA TYR A 184 1.26 3.78 -1.69
C TYR A 184 1.38 4.57 -3.01
N ALA A 185 1.33 5.90 -2.90
CA ALA A 185 1.93 6.76 -3.91
C ALA A 185 3.44 6.65 -3.73
N ILE A 186 4.06 5.66 -4.35
CA ILE A 186 5.50 5.61 -4.34
C ILE A 186 5.99 6.66 -5.34
N VAL A 187 6.24 7.87 -4.82
CA VAL A 187 6.77 8.99 -5.59
C VAL A 187 8.23 8.69 -5.86
N TYR A 188 8.49 8.05 -6.99
CA TYR A 188 9.86 7.96 -7.51
C TYR A 188 10.15 9.29 -8.18
N ALA A 189 10.95 10.13 -7.51
CA ALA A 189 11.60 11.22 -8.22
C ALA A 189 12.44 10.59 -9.33
N VAL A 190 12.15 10.93 -10.58
CA VAL A 190 13.01 10.56 -11.72
C VAL A 190 14.38 11.13 -11.41
N GLU A 191 15.32 10.27 -11.04
CA GLU A 191 16.69 10.67 -10.79
C GLU A 191 17.30 11.06 -12.14
N PHE A 192 17.22 12.34 -12.49
CA PHE A 192 17.88 12.84 -13.69
C PHE A 192 19.38 12.77 -13.40
N THR A 193 20.06 11.76 -13.94
CA THR A 193 21.52 11.70 -13.93
C THR A 193 22.03 12.94 -14.65
N ALA A 194 22.37 13.98 -13.89
CA ALA A 194 23.11 15.11 -14.41
C ALA A 194 24.46 14.57 -14.88
N ARG A 195 24.61 14.36 -16.19
CA ARG A 195 25.91 14.09 -16.78
C ARG A 195 26.76 15.33 -16.56
N GLU A 196 27.70 15.26 -15.62
CA GLU A 196 28.77 16.25 -15.55
C GLU A 196 29.60 16.14 -16.84
N GLU A 197 29.53 17.17 -17.68
CA GLU A 197 30.37 17.26 -18.87
C GLU A 197 31.86 17.28 -18.45
N PRO A 198 32.74 16.53 -19.13
CA PRO A 198 34.15 16.53 -18.79
C PRO A 198 34.74 17.90 -19.10
N LYS A 199 35.20 18.59 -18.05
CA LYS A 199 35.89 19.88 -18.13
C LYS A 199 37.16 19.71 -18.97
N GLN A 200 37.14 20.21 -20.22
CA GLN A 200 38.35 20.35 -21.02
C GLN A 200 39.29 21.35 -20.34
N SER A 201 40.24 20.89 -19.52
CA SER A 201 41.40 21.71 -19.16
C SER A 201 42.43 21.62 -20.30
N SER A 202 42.24 22.47 -21.31
CA SER A 202 43.31 22.83 -22.23
C SER A 202 44.04 24.05 -21.66
N SER A 203 45.29 23.88 -21.21
CA SER A 203 46.30 24.94 -21.31
C SER A 203 47.72 24.39 -21.19
N ALA A 204 48.31 24.16 -22.36
CA ALA A 204 49.66 24.53 -22.78
C ALA A 204 50.88 24.11 -21.95
N SER A 205 51.65 23.22 -22.56
CA SER A 205 53.10 23.14 -22.43
C SER A 205 53.77 24.47 -22.80
N CYS A 206 54.67 24.95 -21.96
CA CYS A 206 55.77 25.82 -22.40
C CYS A 206 57.10 25.20 -21.95
N HIS A 207 57.75 24.52 -22.88
CA HIS A 207 59.20 24.35 -22.89
C HIS A 207 59.82 25.63 -23.48
N SER A 208 60.76 26.24 -22.75
CA SER A 208 62.00 26.90 -23.22
C SER A 208 62.73 27.46 -22.01
#